data_AF-A0A818F7V5-F1
#
_entry.id   AF-A0A818F7V5-F1
#
_cell.length_a   1.000
_cell.length_b   1.000
_cell.length_c   1.000
_cell.angle_alpha   90.00
_cell.angle_beta   90.00
_cell.angle_gamma   90.00
#
_symmetry.space_group_name_H-M   'P 1'
#
loop_
_entity.id
_entity.type
_entity.pdbx_description
1 polymer ?
#
loop_
_entity_poly.entity_id
_entity_poly.type
_entity_poly.pdbx_seq_one_letter_code
_entity_poly.pdbx_strand_id
1 'polypeptide(L)' 'IGAVCNNAEIVNSQLRGQPTEGALLAIAMKMNIPHLREQFYREREWPFSHENKWMAVQWLIYVLD' A
#
# COMPACT_ATOMS: atom_id res chain seq x y z
N ILE A 1 2.34 4.06 6.54
CA ILE A 1 1.11 3.24 6.70
C ILE A 1 0.32 3.19 5.39
N GLY A 2 -0.24 4.32 4.91
CA GLY A 2 -1.07 4.36 3.70
C GLY A 2 -0.41 3.96 2.37
N ALA A 3 0.93 3.90 2.29
CA ALA A 3 1.64 3.41 1.09
C ALA A 3 1.95 1.91 1.12
N VAL A 4 1.86 1.26 2.29
CA VAL A 4 2.17 -0.17 2.49
C VAL A 4 0.91 -0.99 2.75
N CYS A 5 -0.10 -0.43 3.41
CA CYS A 5 -1.41 -1.03 3.59
C CYS A 5 -2.36 -0.44 2.52
N ASN A 6 -2.16 -0.85 1.27
CA ASN A 6 -2.77 -0.20 0.10
C ASN A 6 -2.77 -1.14 -1.11
N ASN A 7 -3.90 -1.17 -1.83
CA ASN A 7 -4.14 -1.98 -3.02
C ASN A 7 -4.19 -1.17 -4.30
N ALA A 8 -4.14 0.15 -4.21
CA ALA A 8 -3.95 1.01 -5.36
C ALA A 8 -2.52 0.99 -5.88
N GLU A 9 -2.39 1.34 -7.14
CA GLU A 9 -1.14 1.49 -7.87
C GLU A 9 -1.25 2.67 -8.82
N ILE A 10 -0.17 3.45 -8.97
CA ILE A 10 -0.09 4.51 -9.97
C ILE A 10 0.95 4.06 -11.00
N VAL A 11 0.47 3.69 -12.19
CA VAL A 11 1.31 3.18 -13.29
C VAL A 11 1.08 4.06 -14.50
N ASN A 12 2.16 4.54 -15.14
CA ASN A 12 2.07 5.42 -16.31
C ASN A 12 1.13 6.62 -16.09
N SER A 13 1.24 7.26 -14.93
CA SER A 13 0.37 8.38 -14.51
C SER A 13 -1.13 8.06 -14.41
N GLN A 14 -1.51 6.78 -14.44
CA GLN A 14 -2.88 6.33 -14.25
C GLN A 14 -3.04 5.62 -12.91
N LEU A 15 -4.07 6.02 -12.16
CA LEU A 15 -4.46 5.34 -10.93
C LEU A 15 -5.25 4.06 -11.26
N ARG A 16 -4.83 2.95 -10.66
CA ARG A 16 -5.59 1.69 -10.57
C ARG A 16 -5.92 1.45 -9.10
N GLY A 17 -7.19 1.16 -8.79
CA GLY A 17 -7.66 0.99 -7.40
C GLY A 17 -8.52 2.17 -6.93
N GLN A 18 -8.78 2.24 -5.62
CA GLN A 18 -9.71 3.23 -5.08
C GLN A 18 -9.10 4.65 -5.04
N PRO A 19 -9.88 5.71 -5.34
CA PRO A 19 -9.40 7.09 -5.28
C PRO A 19 -8.80 7.48 -3.91
N THR A 20 -9.38 6.99 -2.82
CA THR A 20 -8.91 7.23 -1.45
C THR A 20 -7.52 6.64 -1.20
N GLU A 21 -7.29 5.42 -1.67
CA GLU A 21 -5.99 4.76 -1.60
C GLU A 21 -4.96 5.43 -2.52
N GLY A 22 -5.37 5.83 -3.72
CA GLY A 22 -4.53 6.58 -4.67
C GLY A 22 -4.06 7.93 -4.12
N ALA A 23 -4.91 8.64 -3.37
CA ALA A 23 -4.53 9.89 -2.72
C ALA A 23 -3.38 9.69 -1.71
N LEU A 24 -3.38 8.58 -0.95
CA LEU A 24 -2.30 8.26 -0.02
C LEU A 24 -0.99 7.96 -0.77
N LEU A 25 -1.05 7.30 -1.93
CA LEU A 25 0.12 7.08 -2.78
C LEU A 25 0.65 8.39 -3.37
N ALA A 26 -0.22 9.27 -3.84
CA ALA A 26 0.17 10.57 -4.38
C ALA A 26 0.85 11.44 -3.31
N ILE A 27 0.38 11.41 -2.06
CA ILE A 27 1.06 12.08 -0.93
C ILE A 27 2.44 11.46 -0.69
N ALA A 28 2.54 10.13 -0.66
CA ALA A 28 3.82 9.45 -0.46
C ALA A 28 4.84 9.82 -1.56
N MET A 29 4.41 9.87 -2.83
CA MET A 29 5.25 10.34 -3.95
C MET A 29 5.71 11.78 -3.76
N LYS A 30 4.81 12.70 -3.37
CA LYS A 30 5.15 14.11 -3.10
C LYS A 30 6.11 14.29 -1.92
N MET A 31 6.10 13.36 -0.98
CA MET A 31 7.00 13.33 0.18
C MET A 31 8.32 12.59 -0.11
N ASN A 32 8.56 12.14 -1.35
CA ASN A 32 9.72 11.32 -1.72
C ASN A 32 9.87 10.04 -0.87
N ILE A 33 8.75 9.47 -0.41
CA ILE A 33 8.76 8.18 0.29
C ILE A 33 8.94 7.09 -0.77
N PRO A 34 9.97 6.22 -0.66
CA PRO A 34 10.23 5.17 -1.63
C PRO A 34 9.09 4.14 -1.68
N HIS A 35 9.02 3.38 -2.77
CA HIS A 35 8.08 2.28 -2.93
C HIS A 35 8.46 1.08 -2.06
N LEU A 36 8.17 1.18 -0.76
CA LEU A 36 8.50 0.17 0.26
C LEU A 36 7.84 -1.20 0.01
N ARG A 37 6.77 -1.25 -0.79
CA ARG A 37 6.05 -2.50 -1.11
C ARG A 37 6.90 -3.52 -1.88
N GLU A 38 7.97 -3.07 -2.55
CA GLU A 38 8.90 -3.95 -3.27
C GLU A 38 9.98 -4.54 -2.35
N GLN A 39 10.14 -4.00 -1.14
CA GLN A 39 11.20 -4.39 -0.19
C GLN A 39 10.76 -5.50 0.77
N PHE A 40 9.47 -5.79 0.83
CA PHE A 40 8.88 -6.73 1.79
C PHE A 40 7.99 -7.74 1.07
N TYR A 41 7.88 -8.94 1.63
CA TYR A 41 6.95 -9.94 1.11
C TYR A 41 5.59 -9.78 1.78
N ARG A 42 4.51 -9.64 1.00
CA ARG A 42 3.15 -9.56 1.53
C ARG A 42 2.72 -10.95 2.00
N GLU A 43 2.75 -11.18 3.30
CA GLU A 43 2.40 -12.47 3.90
C GLU A 43 0.89 -12.69 3.93
N ARG A 44 0.15 -11.66 4.37
CA ARG A 44 -1.31 -11.75 4.50
C ARG A 44 -1.96 -10.39 4.26
N GLU A 45 -3.19 -10.43 3.78
CA GLU A 45 -4.02 -9.26 3.60
C GLU A 45 -5.43 -9.51 4.12
N TRP A 46 -5.98 -8.50 4.79
CA TRP A 46 -7.40 -8.37 5.08
C TRP A 46 -7.90 -7.14 4.33
N PRO A 47 -8.60 -7.32 3.20
CA PRO A 47 -9.05 -6.20 2.39
C PRO A 47 -10.14 -5.43 3.13
N PHE A 48 -10.33 -4.17 2.73
CA PHE A 48 -11.43 -3.37 3.25
C PHE A 48 -12.78 -4.06 2.95
N SER A 49 -13.63 -4.17 3.97
CA SER A 49 -15.03 -4.57 3.83
C SER A 49 -15.94 -3.57 4.54
N HIS A 50 -17.18 -3.43 4.06
CA HIS A 50 -18.17 -2.54 4.70
C HIS A 50 -18.56 -3.01 6.10
N GLU A 51 -18.47 -4.31 6.37
CA GLU A 51 -18.74 -4.91 7.68
C GLU A 51 -17.66 -4.53 8.69
N ASN A 52 -16.39 -4.77 8.35
CA ASN A 52 -15.26 -4.58 9.26
C ASN A 52 -14.77 -3.12 9.29
N LYS A 53 -14.91 -2.39 8.18
CA LYS A 53 -14.51 -0.98 8.01
C LYS A 53 -13.02 -0.70 8.25
N TRP A 54 -12.18 -1.72 8.11
CA TRP A 54 -10.73 -1.58 8.15
C TRP A 54 -10.07 -2.48 7.11
N MET A 55 -8.83 -2.15 6.78
CA MET A 55 -7.92 -2.93 5.97
C MET A 55 -6.64 -3.16 6.77
N ALA A 56 -6.03 -4.34 6.66
CA ALA A 56 -4.69 -4.59 7.17
C ALA A 56 -3.86 -5.41 6.19
N VAL A 57 -2.56 -5.18 6.20
CA VAL A 57 -1.58 -5.97 5.46
C VAL A 57 -0.49 -6.38 6.43
N GLN A 58 -0.20 -7.68 6.49
CA GLN A 58 0.93 -8.25 7.20
C GLN A 58 2.09 -8.42 6.20
N TRP A 59 3.25 -7.89 6.57
CA TRP A 59 4.47 -7.94 5.77
C TRP A 59 5.53 -8.76 6.49
N LEU A 60 6.20 -9.63 5.74
CA LEU A 60 7.38 -10.34 6.18
C LEU A 60 8.62 -9.54 5.77
N ILE A 61 9.48 -9.25 6.74
CA ILE A 61 10.75 -8.56 6.54
C ILE A 61 11.86 -9.57 6.75
N TYR A 62 12.64 -9.84 5.71
CA TYR A 62 13.87 -10.60 5.85
C TYR A 62 14.97 -9.64 6.27
N VAL A 63 15.48 -9.80 7.49
CA VAL A 63 16.73 -9.16 7.90
C VAL A 63 17.84 -10.12 7.48
N LEU A 64 18.66 -9.70 6.52
CA LEU A 64 19.92 -10.39 6.26
C LEU A 64 20.88 -9.95 7.39
N ASP A 65 21.24 -10.89 8.26
CA ASP A 65 22.27 -10.71 9.29
C ASP A 65 23.66 -10.45 8.67
#